data_AF-A0A537C540-F1
#
_entry.id   AF-A0A537C540-F1
#
_cell.length_a   1.000
_cell.length_b   1.000
_cell.length_c   1.000
_cell.angle_alpha   90.00
_cell.angle_beta   90.00
_cell.angle_gamma   90.00
#
_symmetry.space_group_name_H-M   'P 1'
#
loop_
_entity.id
_entity.type
_entity.pdbx_description
1 polymer ?
#
loop_
_entity_poly.entity_id
_entity_poly.type
_entity_poly.pdbx_seq_one_letter_code
_entity_poly.pdbx_strand_id
1 'polypeptide(L)'
;MQNQQLRAASEATLNGLQAARGAAIRRNVLVQFQQTSPTQSAWAVTEVGTGLLVQSRAHEEGSPNARVDAAPAGATTVTYAPLGSVVANADGSPTVTKFDVSNPAGGSCQPGGPMRCLRVTISGGGATRSSA
;
A
#
# COMPACT_ATOMS: atom_id res chain seq x y z
N MET A 1 -8.05 -17.90 10.72
CA MET A 1 -8.30 -16.45 10.67
C MET A 1 -7.08 -15.64 10.19
N GLN A 2 -5.86 -15.94 10.63
CA GLN A 2 -4.66 -15.14 10.35
C GLN A 2 -4.35 -15.05 8.84
N ASN A 3 -4.41 -16.17 8.12
CA ASN A 3 -4.22 -16.18 6.66
C ASN A 3 -5.32 -15.41 5.89
N GLN A 4 -6.55 -15.32 6.44
CA GLN A 4 -7.60 -14.50 5.83
C GLN A 4 -7.26 -13.01 5.98
N GLN A 5 -6.78 -12.58 7.17
CA GLN A 5 -6.36 -11.20 7.39
C GLN A 5 -5.16 -10.80 6.53
N LEU A 6 -4.21 -11.71 6.28
CA LEU A 6 -3.10 -11.48 5.35
C LEU A 6 -3.59 -11.14 3.95
N ARG A 7 -4.51 -11.96 3.42
CA ARG A 7 -5.12 -11.73 2.09
C ARG A 7 -5.88 -10.42 2.06
N ALA A 8 -6.73 -10.18 3.06
CA ALA A 8 -7.49 -8.94 3.17
C ALA A 8 -6.58 -7.70 3.18
N ALA A 9 -5.49 -7.70 3.97
CA ALA A 9 -4.54 -6.60 3.99
C ALA A 9 -3.80 -6.41 2.65
N SER A 10 -3.39 -7.52 2.01
CA SER A 10 -2.71 -7.47 0.70
C SER A 10 -3.63 -6.94 -0.40
N GLU A 11 -4.86 -7.45 -0.48
CA GLU A 11 -5.87 -7.03 -1.46
C GLU A 11 -6.24 -5.57 -1.25
N ALA A 12 -6.46 -5.16 -0.01
CA ALA A 12 -6.75 -3.78 0.31
C ALA A 12 -5.64 -2.80 -0.08
N THR A 13 -4.38 -3.18 0.17
CA THR A 13 -3.22 -2.36 -0.22
C THR A 13 -3.13 -2.27 -1.74
N LEU A 14 -3.33 -3.38 -2.44
CA LEU A 14 -3.38 -3.41 -3.91
C LEU A 14 -4.49 -2.51 -4.46
N ASN A 15 -5.70 -2.60 -3.88
CA ASN A 15 -6.85 -1.80 -4.29
C ASN A 15 -6.58 -0.30 -4.10
N GLY A 16 -5.98 0.11 -2.99
CA GLY A 16 -5.63 1.52 -2.75
C GLY A 16 -4.61 2.05 -3.77
N LEU A 17 -3.58 1.28 -4.09
CA LEU A 17 -2.60 1.66 -5.11
C LEU A 17 -3.22 1.78 -6.50
N GLN A 18 -4.11 0.83 -6.87
CA GLN A 18 -4.84 0.89 -8.14
C GLN A 18 -5.81 2.07 -8.19
N ALA A 19 -6.47 2.39 -7.07
CA ALA A 19 -7.34 3.56 -6.94
C ALA A 19 -6.55 4.87 -7.13
N ALA A 20 -5.39 5.00 -6.50
CA ALA A 20 -4.50 6.16 -6.66
C ALA A 20 -4.06 6.35 -8.12
N ARG A 21 -3.57 5.27 -8.75
CA ARG A 21 -3.17 5.31 -10.17
C ARG A 21 -4.33 5.67 -11.08
N GLY A 22 -5.49 5.03 -10.91
CA GLY A 22 -6.68 5.32 -11.71
C GLY A 22 -7.24 6.73 -11.48
N ALA A 23 -7.09 7.28 -10.27
CA ALA A 23 -7.47 8.66 -9.98
C ALA A 23 -6.52 9.66 -10.65
N ALA A 24 -5.19 9.42 -10.61
CA ALA A 24 -4.21 10.28 -11.28
C ALA A 24 -4.50 10.40 -12.79
N ILE A 25 -4.79 9.27 -13.44
CA ILE A 25 -5.11 9.22 -14.87
C ILE A 25 -6.44 9.93 -15.16
N ARG A 26 -7.51 9.60 -14.43
CA ARG A 26 -8.85 10.15 -14.69
C ARG A 26 -8.97 11.65 -14.40
N ARG A 27 -8.27 12.12 -13.38
CA ARG A 27 -8.33 13.52 -12.93
C ARG A 27 -7.23 14.38 -13.56
N ASN A 28 -6.29 13.76 -14.27
CA ASN A 28 -5.13 14.42 -14.89
C ASN A 28 -4.32 15.28 -13.89
N VAL A 29 -4.16 14.78 -12.66
CA VAL A 29 -3.39 15.43 -11.58
C VAL A 29 -2.51 14.41 -10.86
N LEU A 30 -1.55 14.89 -10.06
CA LEU A 30 -0.79 14.02 -9.16
C LEU A 30 -1.71 13.51 -8.03
N VAL A 31 -1.70 12.20 -7.81
CA VAL A 31 -2.45 11.55 -6.73
C VAL A 31 -1.51 10.65 -5.97
N GLN A 32 -1.57 10.70 -4.64
CA GLN A 32 -0.75 9.89 -3.76
C GLN A 32 -1.59 8.82 -3.05
N PHE A 33 -1.03 7.63 -2.93
CA PHE A 33 -1.38 6.67 -1.90
C PHE A 33 -0.48 6.92 -0.69
N GLN A 34 -1.05 6.96 0.51
CA GLN A 34 -0.30 7.08 1.76
C GLN A 34 -0.78 6.05 2.78
N GLN A 35 0.14 5.28 3.34
CA GLN A 35 -0.11 4.45 4.51
C GLN A 35 -0.27 5.38 5.73
N THR A 36 -1.48 5.44 6.30
CA THR A 36 -1.84 6.44 7.33
C THR A 36 -1.53 6.00 8.74
N SER A 37 -1.30 4.70 8.95
CA SER A 37 -0.86 4.14 10.22
C SER A 37 0.36 3.25 9.99
N PRO A 38 1.52 3.56 10.61
CA PRO A 38 2.72 2.78 10.42
C PRO A 38 2.49 1.30 10.67
N THR A 39 2.97 0.46 9.76
CA THR A 39 2.91 -1.01 9.87
C THR A 39 1.51 -1.61 9.83
N GLN A 40 0.45 -0.85 9.50
CA GLN A 40 -0.93 -1.35 9.38
C GLN A 40 -1.47 -1.22 7.97
N SER A 41 -2.54 -1.93 7.63
CA SER A 41 -3.16 -1.87 6.30
C SER A 41 -4.08 -0.65 6.07
N ALA A 42 -3.98 0.38 6.91
CA ALA A 42 -4.75 1.60 6.77
C ALA A 42 -4.08 2.54 5.76
N TRP A 43 -4.87 3.15 4.88
CA TRP A 43 -4.36 4.04 3.86
C TRP A 43 -5.37 5.10 3.45
N ALA A 44 -4.84 6.17 2.84
CA ALA A 44 -5.62 7.20 2.17
C ALA A 44 -5.04 7.46 0.77
N VAL A 45 -5.93 7.84 -0.14
CA VAL A 45 -5.61 8.29 -1.49
C VAL A 45 -6.05 9.75 -1.59
N THR A 46 -5.12 10.64 -1.88
CA THR A 46 -5.36 12.09 -1.92
C THR A 46 -4.75 12.73 -3.17
N GLU A 47 -5.38 13.79 -3.67
CA GLU A 47 -4.76 14.66 -4.67
C GLU A 47 -3.65 15.49 -4.03
N VAL A 48 -2.47 15.56 -4.66
CA VAL A 48 -1.30 16.23 -4.08
C VAL A 48 -1.48 17.74 -4.00
N GLY A 49 -2.03 18.36 -5.04
CA GLY A 49 -2.14 19.82 -5.12
C GLY A 49 -3.24 20.44 -4.28
N THR A 50 -4.31 19.68 -3.98
CA THR A 50 -5.51 20.17 -3.30
C THR A 50 -5.72 19.53 -1.93
N GLY A 51 -5.09 18.40 -1.66
CA GLY A 51 -5.36 17.57 -0.48
C GLY A 51 -6.72 16.85 -0.54
N LEU A 52 -7.43 16.89 -1.67
CA LEU A 52 -8.74 16.26 -1.81
C LEU A 52 -8.66 14.76 -1.56
N LEU A 53 -9.44 14.27 -0.59
CA LEU A 53 -9.58 12.84 -0.33
C LEU A 53 -10.34 12.15 -1.46
N VAL A 54 -9.70 11.20 -2.12
CA VAL A 54 -10.30 10.35 -3.15
C VAL A 54 -10.93 9.12 -2.53
N GLN A 55 -10.19 8.45 -1.64
CA GLN A 55 -10.63 7.24 -0.96
C GLN A 55 -9.75 6.98 0.27
N SER A 56 -10.28 6.30 1.27
CA SER A 56 -9.49 5.80 2.41
C SER A 56 -10.00 4.45 2.86
N ARG A 57 -9.16 3.72 3.60
CA ARG A 57 -9.53 2.48 4.27
C ARG A 57 -8.89 2.41 5.66
N ALA A 58 -9.66 1.91 6.63
CA ALA A 58 -9.21 1.61 7.98
C ALA A 58 -8.70 0.15 8.10
N HIS A 59 -7.74 -0.13 8.98
CA HIS A 59 -7.18 -1.48 9.10
C HIS A 59 -8.12 -2.50 9.75
N GLU A 60 -9.07 -2.00 10.55
CA GLU A 60 -10.14 -2.74 11.22
C GLU A 60 -11.09 -3.40 10.21
N GLU A 61 -11.07 -2.95 8.95
CA GLU A 61 -11.86 -3.49 7.85
C GLU A 61 -11.32 -4.84 7.37
N GLY A 62 -11.35 -5.84 8.24
CA GLY A 62 -11.03 -7.24 7.91
C GLY A 62 -9.56 -7.64 8.11
N SER A 63 -8.68 -6.74 8.56
CA SER A 63 -7.27 -7.06 8.80
C SER A 63 -6.65 -6.42 10.06
N PRO A 64 -7.33 -6.41 11.22
CA PRO A 64 -6.87 -5.71 12.42
C PRO A 64 -5.53 -6.21 12.99
N ASN A 65 -5.18 -7.48 12.77
CA ASN A 65 -3.92 -8.06 13.26
C ASN A 65 -2.87 -8.25 12.15
N ALA A 66 -3.16 -7.82 10.92
CA ALA A 66 -2.18 -7.87 9.85
C ALA A 66 -1.19 -6.70 9.99
N ARG A 67 0.09 -7.00 9.82
CA ARG A 67 1.18 -6.04 9.77
C ARG A 67 1.60 -5.82 8.32
N VAL A 68 1.69 -4.57 7.88
CA VAL A 68 2.02 -4.17 6.52
C VAL A 68 3.23 -3.24 6.55
N ASP A 69 4.41 -3.79 6.23
CA ASP A 69 5.67 -3.07 6.27
C ASP A 69 6.06 -2.53 4.90
N ALA A 70 6.14 -1.21 4.78
CA ALA A 70 6.63 -0.55 3.60
C ALA A 70 8.15 -0.65 3.47
N ALA A 71 8.65 -0.78 2.24
CA ALA A 71 10.06 -0.64 1.92
C ALA A 71 10.30 0.39 0.78
N PRO A 72 11.37 1.19 0.83
CA PRO A 72 12.40 1.22 1.89
C PRO A 72 11.85 1.67 3.25
N ALA A 73 12.57 1.35 4.33
CA ALA A 73 12.13 1.69 5.68
C ALA A 73 11.90 3.20 5.81
N GLY A 74 10.80 3.60 6.46
CA GLY A 74 10.39 5.00 6.59
C GLY A 74 9.61 5.55 5.39
N ALA A 75 9.49 4.80 4.28
CA ALA A 75 8.58 5.17 3.20
C ALA A 75 7.13 4.86 3.58
N THR A 76 6.21 5.76 3.27
CA THR A 76 4.76 5.56 3.46
C THR A 76 3.94 5.91 2.22
N THR A 77 4.56 6.54 1.23
CA THR A 77 3.87 7.26 0.17
C THR A 77 4.28 6.76 -1.22
N VAL A 78 3.30 6.68 -2.12
CA VAL A 78 3.51 6.47 -3.56
C VAL A 78 2.73 7.52 -4.32
N THR A 79 3.42 8.40 -5.04
CA THR A 79 2.79 9.41 -5.91
C THR A 79 2.73 8.92 -7.36
N TYR A 80 1.54 8.97 -7.95
CA TYR A 80 1.29 8.65 -9.34
C TYR A 80 1.11 9.92 -10.17
N ALA A 81 1.73 9.94 -11.35
CA ALA A 81 1.56 10.97 -12.36
C ALA A 81 0.31 10.73 -13.23
N PRO A 82 -0.17 11.74 -13.98
CA PRO A 82 -1.31 11.58 -14.90
C PRO A 82 -1.17 10.49 -15.95
N LEU A 83 0.07 10.11 -16.32
CA LEU A 83 0.34 8.98 -17.23
C LEU A 83 0.36 7.62 -16.51
N GLY A 84 0.12 7.59 -15.20
CA GLY A 84 0.06 6.40 -14.38
C GLY A 84 1.42 5.83 -13.96
N SER A 85 2.52 6.53 -14.22
CA SER A 85 3.85 6.21 -13.70
C SER A 85 4.02 6.70 -12.26
N VAL A 86 4.97 6.11 -11.53
CA VAL A 86 5.36 6.59 -10.20
C VAL A 86 6.38 7.71 -10.35
N VAL A 87 6.23 8.76 -9.56
CA VAL A 87 7.15 9.91 -9.50
C VAL A 87 7.62 10.15 -8.06
N ALA A 88 8.63 11.00 -7.89
CA ALA A 88 9.10 11.39 -6.58
C ALA A 88 7.97 12.04 -5.75
N ASN A 89 7.91 11.72 -4.46
CA ASN A 89 6.93 12.31 -3.56
C ASN A 89 7.25 13.80 -3.37
N ALA A 90 6.21 14.65 -3.36
CA ALA A 90 6.37 16.10 -3.30
C ALA A 90 7.03 16.60 -2.00
N ASP A 91 6.90 15.83 -0.91
CA ASP A 91 7.52 16.09 0.40
C ASP A 91 8.99 15.61 0.49
N GLY A 92 9.55 15.06 -0.59
CA GLY A 92 10.90 14.49 -0.61
C GLY A 92 11.05 13.15 0.11
N SER A 93 9.95 12.58 0.63
CA SER A 93 9.98 11.26 1.28
C SER A 93 10.34 10.16 0.29
N PRO A 94 10.96 9.06 0.74
CA PRO A 94 11.21 7.93 -0.12
C PRO A 94 9.90 7.29 -0.60
N THR A 95 9.87 6.91 -1.87
CA THR A 95 8.73 6.23 -2.47
C THR A 95 8.68 4.76 -2.09
N VAL A 96 7.50 4.26 -1.70
CA VAL A 96 7.33 2.84 -1.40
C VAL A 96 7.45 2.01 -2.69
N THR A 97 8.29 0.99 -2.64
CA THR A 97 8.52 0.04 -3.75
C THR A 97 7.93 -1.33 -3.49
N LYS A 98 7.68 -1.67 -2.22
CA LYS A 98 6.95 -2.87 -1.82
C LYS A 98 6.31 -2.73 -0.44
N PHE A 99 5.28 -3.53 -0.21
CA PHE A 99 4.71 -3.79 1.11
C PHE A 99 4.85 -5.28 1.43
N ASP A 100 5.48 -5.59 2.54
CA ASP A 100 5.57 -6.93 3.12
C ASP A 100 4.43 -7.12 4.13
N VAL A 101 3.59 -8.14 3.93
CA VAL A 101 2.37 -8.37 4.70
C VAL A 101 2.53 -9.62 5.56
N SER A 102 2.49 -9.44 6.87
CA SER A 102 2.64 -10.48 7.89
C SER A 102 1.53 -10.43 8.94
N ASN A 103 1.46 -11.41 9.82
CA ASN A 103 0.51 -11.42 10.93
C ASN A 103 1.24 -12.00 12.16
N PRO A 104 1.78 -11.14 13.05
CA PRO A 104 2.58 -11.58 14.18
C PRO A 104 1.86 -12.56 15.12
N ALA A 105 0.53 -12.44 15.25
CA ALA A 105 -0.27 -13.36 16.06
C ALA A 105 -0.37 -14.77 15.47
N GLY A 106 -0.01 -14.96 14.19
CA GLY A 106 0.08 -16.27 13.53
C GLY A 106 1.48 -16.90 13.57
N GLY A 107 2.50 -16.18 14.06
CA GLY A 107 3.90 -16.61 14.06
C GLY A 107 4.71 -16.07 12.87
N SER A 108 5.97 -16.50 12.79
CA SER A 108 6.91 -16.04 11.76
C SER A 108 6.54 -16.48 10.35
N CYS A 109 6.96 -15.70 9.35
CA CYS A 109 6.81 -16.05 7.94
C CYS A 109 7.65 -17.28 7.56
N GLN A 110 7.18 -18.06 6.59
CA GLN A 110 7.93 -19.16 5.99
C GLN A 110 9.27 -18.68 5.37
N PRO A 111 10.33 -19.53 5.38
CA PRO A 111 10.35 -20.90 5.89
C PRO A 111 10.52 -21.00 7.42
N GLY A 112 10.79 -19.89 8.12
CA GLY A 112 11.09 -19.87 9.56
C GLY A 112 9.88 -19.97 10.49
N GLY A 113 8.67 -20.09 9.95
CA GLY A 113 7.45 -20.26 10.72
C GLY A 113 6.27 -20.72 9.86
N PRO A 114 5.07 -20.87 10.45
CA PRO A 114 3.92 -21.48 9.79
C PRO A 114 3.18 -20.53 8.83
N MET A 115 3.50 -19.23 8.84
CA MET A 115 2.74 -18.23 8.11
C MET A 115 3.23 -18.06 6.68
N ARG A 116 2.33 -18.16 5.69
CA ARG A 116 2.60 -17.76 4.32
C ARG A 116 2.31 -16.28 4.12
N CYS A 117 3.30 -15.46 4.45
CA CYS A 117 3.24 -14.01 4.30
C CYS A 117 3.13 -13.59 2.83
N LEU A 118 2.58 -12.39 2.59
CA LEU A 118 2.34 -11.88 1.25
C LEU A 118 3.21 -10.66 0.97
N ARG A 119 3.33 -10.30 -0.29
CA ARG A 119 4.04 -9.10 -0.73
C ARG A 119 3.30 -8.42 -1.87
N VAL A 120 3.13 -7.10 -1.75
CA VAL A 120 2.73 -6.23 -2.85
C VAL A 120 3.96 -5.49 -3.36
N THR A 121 4.23 -5.51 -4.66
CA THR A 121 5.35 -4.73 -5.25
C THR A 121 4.84 -3.69 -6.23
N ILE A 122 5.47 -2.52 -6.22
CA ILE A 122 5.21 -1.39 -7.10
C ILE A 122 6.41 -1.18 -8.02
N SER A 123 6.17 -1.11 -9.33
CA SER A 123 7.19 -0.76 -10.32
C SER A 123 7.22 0.75 -10.58
N GLY A 124 8.35 1.27 -11.08
CA GLY A 124 8.44 2.69 -11.49
C GLY A 124 7.43 3.08 -12.57
N GLY A 125 7.03 2.14 -13.44
CA GLY A 125 5.94 2.33 -14.43
C GLY A 125 4.53 2.34 -13.83
N GLY A 126 4.40 2.18 -12.51
CA GLY A 126 3.13 2.20 -11.78
C GLY A 126 2.34 0.89 -11.80
N ALA A 127 2.86 -0.17 -12.43
CA ALA A 127 2.27 -1.49 -12.31
C ALA A 127 2.46 -2.05 -10.89
N THR A 128 1.39 -2.67 -10.37
CA THR A 128 1.35 -3.26 -9.03
C THR A 128 0.98 -4.74 -9.13
N ARG A 129 1.65 -5.59 -8.35
CA ARG A 129 1.37 -7.03 -8.28
C ARG A 129 1.40 -7.52 -6.84
N SER A 130 0.59 -8.53 -6.52
CA SER A 130 0.68 -9.30 -5.28
C SER A 130 1.36 -10.64 -5.52
N SER A 131 2.09 -11.13 -4.51
CA SER A 131 2.82 -12.40 -4.49
C SER A 131 2.84 -12.94 -3.07
N ALA A 132 3.28 -14.18 -2.90
CA ALA A 132 3.20 -14.93 -1.65
C ALA A 132 4.44 -15.79 -1.44
#